data_AF-A0A1Y1N3C2-F1
#
_entry.id   AF-A0A1Y1N3C2-F1
#
_cell.length_a   1.000
_cell.length_b   1.000
_cell.length_c   1.000
_cell.angle_alpha   90.00
_cell.angle_beta   90.00
_cell.angle_gamma   90.00
#
_symmetry.space_group_name_H-M   'P 1'
#
loop_
_entity.id
_entity.type
_entity.pdbx_description
1 polymer ?
#
loop_
_entity_poly.entity_id
_entity_poly.type
_entity_poly.pdbx_seq_one_letter_code
_entity_poly.pdbx_strand_id
1 'polypeptide(L)'
;MLESEQWTFNLSEANQDPYSSPKWYKLYSFSDIYGFEPFNLPQYQNLIHNMSINEQLLQNYHRLQVRNSTAALRTKCEDGCLRNLFCGIISVEYEDLIECRKQKQSGVHDEL
;
A
#
# COMPACT_ATOMS: atom_id res chain seq x y z
N MET A 1 -4.60 -17.24 6.57
CA MET A 1 -3.18 -16.82 6.42
C MET A 1 -2.65 -16.53 7.81
N LEU A 2 -1.39 -16.85 8.09
CA LEU A 2 -0.71 -16.42 9.33
C LEU A 2 -0.36 -14.93 9.24
N GLU A 3 -0.16 -14.28 10.38
CA GLU A 3 0.25 -12.87 10.48
C GLU A 3 1.46 -12.54 9.58
N SER A 4 1.48 -11.33 9.01
CA SER A 4 2.57 -10.85 8.14
C SER A 4 3.14 -9.53 8.66
N GLU A 5 4.45 -9.54 8.92
CA GLU A 5 5.16 -8.35 9.37
C GLU A 5 6.11 -7.82 8.30
N GLN A 6 6.27 -6.49 8.26
CA GLN A 6 7.32 -5.84 7.49
C GLN A 6 8.32 -5.16 8.42
N TRP A 7 9.60 -5.42 8.20
CA TRP A 7 10.71 -4.83 8.94
C TRP A 7 11.54 -3.92 8.02
N THR A 8 12.07 -2.82 8.56
CA THR A 8 12.85 -1.84 7.80
C THR A 8 13.90 -1.16 8.71
N PHE A 9 14.73 -0.31 8.14
CA PHE A 9 15.61 0.60 8.87
C PHE A 9 15.64 1.97 8.20
N ASN A 10 16.05 3.00 8.92
CA ASN A 10 16.20 4.33 8.35
C ASN A 10 17.56 4.45 7.64
N LEU A 11 17.54 4.50 6.30
CA LEU A 11 18.76 4.63 5.50
C LEU A 11 19.52 5.93 5.76
N SER A 12 18.82 7.04 6.06
CA SER A 12 19.47 8.31 6.37
C SER A 12 20.18 8.30 7.71
N GLU A 13 19.67 7.52 8.68
CA GLU A 13 20.36 7.28 9.96
C GLU A 13 21.56 6.36 9.76
N ALA A 14 21.36 5.22 9.08
CA ALA A 14 22.42 4.23 8.85
C ALA A 14 23.62 4.82 8.09
N ASN A 15 23.40 5.77 7.19
CA ASN A 15 24.47 6.42 6.44
C ASN A 15 25.29 7.43 7.27
N GLN A 16 24.89 7.79 8.49
CA GLN A 16 25.65 8.73 9.34
C GLN A 16 26.93 8.12 9.92
N ASP A 17 26.93 6.81 10.15
CA ASP A 17 28.09 6.06 10.62
C ASP A 17 28.23 4.75 9.83
N PRO A 18 29.13 4.72 8.83
CA PRO A 18 29.33 3.54 7.98
C PRO A 18 29.94 2.35 8.71
N TYR A 19 30.44 2.54 9.94
CA TYR A 19 31.01 1.47 10.77
C TYR A 19 29.98 0.86 11.72
N SER A 20 28.80 1.47 11.85
CA SER A 20 27.69 0.95 12.64
C SER A 20 26.73 0.12 11.78
N SER A 21 26.20 -0.97 12.36
CA SER A 21 25.15 -1.75 11.71
C SER A 21 23.82 -0.98 11.73
N PRO A 22 23.01 -1.04 10.65
CA PRO A 22 21.68 -0.42 10.62
C PRO A 22 20.78 -0.93 11.74
N LYS A 23 20.04 -0.02 12.37
CA LYS A 23 19.03 -0.36 13.39
C LYS A 23 17.73 -0.76 12.72
N TRP A 24 17.45 -2.06 12.72
CA TRP A 24 16.20 -2.62 12.20
C TRP A 24 15.05 -2.44 13.20
N TYR A 25 13.87 -2.12 12.68
CA TYR A 25 12.64 -2.02 13.44
C TYR A 25 11.44 -2.55 12.64
N LYS A 26 10.41 -3.00 13.36
CA LYS A 26 9.14 -3.41 12.75
C LYS A 26 8.44 -2.18 12.23
N LEU A 27 8.15 -2.14 10.93
CA LEU A 27 7.40 -1.05 10.32
C LEU A 27 5.90 -1.20 10.58
N TYR A 28 5.36 -2.40 10.31
CA TYR A 28 3.96 -2.74 10.61
C TYR A 28 3.76 -4.25 10.64
N SER A 29 2.69 -4.70 11.30
CA SER A 29 2.05 -6.00 11.05
C SER A 29 0.74 -5.76 10.30
N PHE A 30 0.33 -6.71 9.46
CA PHE A 30 -0.87 -6.55 8.65
C PHE A 30 -2.12 -6.43 9.53
N SER A 31 -2.22 -7.24 10.59
CA SER A 31 -3.35 -7.15 11.53
C SER A 31 -3.38 -5.82 12.29
N ASP A 32 -2.22 -5.25 12.66
CA ASP A 32 -2.15 -3.96 13.37
C ASP A 32 -2.74 -2.83 12.52
N ILE A 33 -2.57 -2.89 11.20
CA ILE A 33 -3.01 -1.81 10.28
C ILE A 33 -4.43 -2.05 9.76
N TYR A 34 -4.81 -3.28 9.44
CA TYR A 34 -6.06 -3.58 8.76
C TYR A 34 -7.11 -4.28 9.65
N GLY A 35 -6.76 -4.67 10.88
CA GLY A 35 -7.73 -5.05 11.91
C GLY A 35 -8.37 -6.43 11.75
N PHE A 36 -7.73 -7.36 11.04
CA PHE A 36 -8.28 -8.70 10.79
C PHE A 36 -7.34 -9.82 11.23
N GLU A 37 -7.82 -10.71 12.12
CA GLU A 37 -7.17 -11.94 12.58
C GLU A 37 -8.27 -13.01 12.84
N PRO A 38 -8.29 -14.19 12.16
CA PRO A 38 -7.42 -14.63 11.07
C PRO A 38 -7.93 -14.22 9.67
N PHE A 39 -6.97 -13.90 8.81
CA PHE A 39 -7.11 -13.46 7.42
C PHE A 39 -7.99 -14.41 6.57
N ASN A 40 -9.13 -13.93 6.09
CA ASN A 40 -9.98 -14.65 5.13
C ASN A 40 -10.31 -13.81 3.88
N LEU A 41 -10.72 -14.49 2.81
CA LEU A 41 -10.97 -13.88 1.51
C LEU A 41 -12.04 -12.76 1.55
N PRO A 42 -13.18 -12.92 2.26
CA PRO A 42 -14.16 -11.84 2.42
C PRO A 42 -13.58 -10.56 3.04
N GLN A 43 -12.75 -10.68 4.08
CA GLN A 43 -12.11 -9.52 4.70
C GLN A 43 -11.15 -8.81 3.74
N TYR A 44 -10.42 -9.56 2.92
CA TYR A 44 -9.56 -8.98 1.89
C TYR A 44 -10.37 -8.27 0.80
N GLN A 45 -11.46 -8.89 0.32
CA GLN A 45 -12.36 -8.26 -0.66
C GLN A 45 -12.95 -6.96 -0.10
N ASN A 46 -13.37 -6.95 1.16
CA ASN A 46 -13.84 -5.74 1.84
C ASN A 46 -12.73 -4.68 1.94
N LEU A 47 -11.49 -5.09 2.24
CA LEU A 47 -10.36 -4.17 2.27
C LEU A 47 -10.12 -3.52 0.89
N ILE A 48 -10.12 -4.31 -0.18
CA ILE A 48 -9.95 -3.83 -1.55
C ILE A 48 -11.11 -2.91 -1.97
N HIS A 49 -12.34 -3.26 -1.62
CA HIS A 49 -13.49 -2.39 -1.85
C HIS A 49 -13.35 -1.07 -1.10
N ASN A 50 -12.97 -1.11 0.18
CA ASN A 50 -12.72 0.10 0.96
C ASN A 50 -11.60 0.95 0.34
N MET A 51 -10.56 0.34 -0.22
CA MET A 51 -9.50 1.06 -0.94
C MET A 51 -10.02 1.77 -2.20
N SER A 52 -11.06 1.26 -2.87
CA SER A 52 -11.60 1.91 -4.08
C SER A 52 -12.37 3.20 -3.80
N ILE A 53 -12.92 3.34 -2.59
CA ILE A 53 -13.73 4.50 -2.17
C ILE A 53 -13.07 5.38 -1.11
N ASN A 54 -12.00 4.90 -0.47
CA ASN A 54 -11.28 5.61 0.58
C ASN A 54 -9.83 5.89 0.18
N GLU A 55 -9.59 7.07 -0.38
CA GLU A 55 -8.25 7.51 -0.78
C GLU A 55 -7.24 7.51 0.38
N GLN A 56 -7.67 7.82 1.61
CA GLN A 56 -6.78 7.84 2.76
C GLN A 56 -6.22 6.44 3.05
N LEU A 57 -7.02 5.39 2.79
CA LEU A 57 -6.57 4.01 2.92
C LEU A 57 -5.51 3.66 1.87
N LEU A 58 -5.69 4.10 0.61
CA LEU A 58 -4.69 3.97 -0.44
C LEU A 58 -3.42 4.79 -0.17
N GLN A 59 -3.54 6.00 0.38
CA GLN A 59 -2.40 6.81 0.79
C GLN A 59 -1.60 6.14 1.92
N ASN A 60 -2.30 5.52 2.89
CA ASN A 60 -1.67 4.74 3.94
C ASN A 60 -0.98 3.49 3.39
N TYR A 61 -1.63 2.79 2.45
CA TYR A 61 -1.01 1.65 1.75
C TYR A 61 0.25 2.08 1.01
N HIS A 62 0.20 3.17 0.21
CA HIS A 62 1.36 3.73 -0.48
C HIS A 62 2.51 4.01 0.48
N ARG A 63 2.21 4.65 1.63
CA ARG A 63 3.19 4.98 2.67
C ARG A 63 3.92 3.72 3.18
N LEU A 64 3.19 2.63 3.41
CA LEU A 64 3.76 1.36 3.84
C LEU A 64 4.51 0.64 2.70
N GLN A 65 3.99 0.68 1.47
CA GLN A 65 4.63 0.10 0.28
C GLN A 65 6.01 0.70 0.03
N VAL A 66 6.16 2.02 0.17
CA VAL A 66 7.45 2.72 0.06
C VAL A 66 8.26 2.69 1.36
N ARG A 67 7.87 1.85 2.31
CA ARG A 67 8.53 1.60 3.60
C ARG A 67 8.73 2.86 4.44
N ASN A 68 7.76 3.77 4.39
CA ASN A 68 7.79 5.06 5.07
C ASN A 68 9.03 5.92 4.71
N SER A 69 9.59 5.73 3.51
CA SER A 69 10.78 6.44 3.03
C SER A 69 10.50 7.92 2.85
N THR A 70 11.27 8.77 3.54
CA THR A 70 11.18 10.22 3.41
C THR A 70 11.45 10.70 1.99
N ALA A 71 12.36 10.03 1.26
CA ALA A 71 12.65 10.35 -0.13
C ALA A 71 11.47 10.06 -1.06
N ALA A 72 10.78 8.92 -0.87
CA ALA A 72 9.62 8.54 -1.66
C ALA A 72 8.38 9.38 -1.32
N LEU A 73 8.24 9.78 -0.04
CA LEU A 73 7.11 10.57 0.46
C LEU A 73 7.27 12.08 0.29
N ARG A 74 8.42 12.54 -0.22
CA ARG A 74 8.67 13.96 -0.47
C ARG A 74 7.64 14.59 -1.41
N THR A 75 7.13 13.80 -2.35
CA THR A 75 6.03 14.19 -3.23
C THR A 75 4.79 13.38 -2.86
N LYS A 76 3.65 14.05 -2.69
CA LYS A 76 2.38 13.37 -2.41
C LYS A 76 1.98 12.50 -3.62
N CYS A 77 1.52 11.29 -3.35
CA CYS A 77 0.87 10.45 -4.36
C CYS A 77 -0.56 10.99 -4.58
N GLU A 78 -0.75 11.73 -5.66
CA GLU A 78 -2.04 12.30 -6.07
C GLU A 78 -2.87 11.30 -6.92
N ASP A 79 -4.05 11.70 -7.38
CA ASP A 79 -5.08 10.84 -7.98
C ASP A 79 -4.56 9.89 -9.07
N GLY A 80 -3.69 10.38 -9.96
CA GLY A 80 -3.08 9.54 -11.00
C GLY A 80 -2.17 8.46 -10.44
N CYS A 81 -1.40 8.80 -9.40
CA CYS A 81 -0.54 7.86 -8.68
C CYS A 81 -1.38 6.85 -7.87
N LEU A 82 -2.41 7.30 -7.14
CA LEU A 82 -3.28 6.43 -6.34
C LEU A 82 -4.10 5.48 -7.23
N ARG A 83 -4.56 5.94 -8.40
CA ARG A 83 -5.21 5.07 -9.40
C ARG A 83 -4.24 4.01 -9.91
N ASN A 84 -3.02 4.39 -10.30
CA ASN A 84 -2.02 3.45 -10.78
C ASN A 84 -1.66 2.41 -9.72
N LEU A 85 -1.60 2.82 -8.46
CA LEU A 85 -1.40 1.95 -7.31
C LEU A 85 -2.56 0.97 -7.14
N PHE A 86 -3.80 1.47 -7.07
CA PHE A 86 -4.98 0.62 -6.90
C PHE A 86 -5.13 -0.41 -8.02
N CYS A 87 -4.98 0.02 -9.29
CA CYS A 87 -4.99 -0.91 -10.42
C CYS A 87 -3.90 -1.98 -10.31
N GLY A 88 -2.71 -1.64 -9.80
CA GLY A 88 -1.65 -2.61 -9.54
C GLY A 88 -1.96 -3.60 -8.41
N ILE A 89 -2.88 -3.27 -7.51
CA ILE A 89 -3.33 -4.17 -6.44
C ILE A 89 -4.35 -5.17 -6.97
N ILE A 90 -5.27 -4.73 -7.84
CA ILE A 90 -6.42 -5.55 -8.28
C ILE A 90 -6.17 -6.33 -9.57
N SER A 91 -5.19 -5.92 -10.38
CA SER A 91 -4.92 -6.55 -11.67
C SER A 91 -3.77 -7.55 -11.56
N VAL A 92 -4.05 -8.80 -11.93
CA VAL A 92 -3.03 -9.84 -12.09
C VAL A 92 -2.47 -9.81 -13.51
N GLU A 93 -3.35 -9.69 -14.50
CA GLU A 93 -2.98 -9.65 -15.92
C GLU A 93 -2.65 -8.22 -16.37
N TYR A 94 -1.72 -8.13 -17.32
CA TYR A 94 -1.27 -6.84 -17.86
C TYR A 94 -2.38 -6.08 -18.58
N GLU A 95 -3.25 -6.78 -19.30
CA GLU A 95 -4.35 -6.17 -20.05
C GLU A 95 -5.35 -5.49 -19.10
N ASP A 96 -5.73 -6.17 -18.00
CA ASP A 96 -6.59 -5.63 -16.95
C ASP A 96 -5.98 -4.38 -16.29
N LEU A 97 -4.66 -4.42 -16.05
CA LEU A 97 -3.93 -3.28 -15.47
C LEU A 97 -4.02 -2.05 -16.38
N ILE A 98 -3.81 -2.26 -17.68
CA ILE A 98 -3.90 -1.17 -18.67
C ILE A 98 -5.33 -0.66 -18.77
N GLU A 99 -6.33 -1.53 -18.73
CA GLU A 99 -7.73 -1.13 -18.81
C GLU A 99 -8.18 -0.34 -17.59
N CYS A 100 -7.85 -0.81 -16.38
CA CYS A 100 -8.12 -0.09 -15.14
C CYS A 100 -7.50 1.31 -15.13
N ARG A 101 -6.25 1.46 -15.61
CA ARG A 101 -5.55 2.75 -15.59
C ARG A 101 -6.14 3.81 -16.53
N LYS A 102 -6.79 3.37 -17.62
CA LYS A 102 -7.45 4.26 -18.59
C LYS A 102 -8.73 4.87 -18.03
N GLN A 103 -9.40 4.19 -17.10
CA GLN A 103 -10.61 4.70 -16.49
C GLN A 103 -10.31 6.00 -15.75
N LYS A 104 -10.97 7.09 -16.14
CA LYS A 104 -11.00 8.30 -15.32
C LYS A 104 -11.86 7.97 -14.11
N GLN A 105 -11.41 8.30 -12.89
CA GLN A 105 -12.24 8.18 -11.68
C GLN A 105 -13.52 9.00 -11.88
N SER A 106 -14.55 8.34 -12.37
CA SER A 106 -15.95 8.69 -12.17
C SER A 106 -16.42 7.67 -11.15
N GLY A 107 -17.02 8.13 -10.05
CA GLY A 107 -17.44 7.28 -8.93
C GLY A 107 -18.06 5.98 -9.43
N VAL A 108 -17.47 4.86 -9.01
CA VAL A 108 -17.95 3.51 -9.33
C VAL A 108 -19.24 3.30 -8.56
N HIS A 109 -20.35 3.67 -9.19
CA HIS A 109 -21.60 2.95 -9.04
C HIS A 109 -21.60 1.83 -10.07
N ASP A 110 -22.10 0.68 -9.61
CA ASP A 110 -22.52 -0.50 -10.37
C ASP A 110 -21.40 -1.48 -10.76
N GLU A 111 -21.20 -2.52 -9.94
CA GLU A 111 -21.85 -3.84 -10.14
C GLU A 111 -21.29 -4.84 -9.11
N LEU A 112 -22.10 -5.14 -8.09
CA LEU A 112 -22.16 -6.42 -7.36
C LEU A 112 -23.62 -6.66 -6.96
#